data_AF-A0A918GMC3-F1
#
_entry.id   AF-A0A918GMC3-F1
#
_cell.length_a   1.000
_cell.length_b   1.000
_cell.length_c   1.000
_cell.angle_alpha   90.00
_cell.angle_beta   90.00
_cell.angle_gamma   90.00
#
_symmetry.space_group_name_H-M   'P 1'
#
loop_
_entity.id
_entity.type
_entity.pdbx_description
1 polymer ?
#
loop_
_entity_poly.entity_id
_entity_poly.type
_entity_poly.pdbx_seq_one_letter_code
_entity_poly.pdbx_strand_id
1 'polypeptide(L)'
;MLNDDLLRLARQAAMNLAEAQERAEGARTEYHQAVRRLHLAGASLREIADALEISHQRVHQMVEEAGGTPGWKPRRTPPEPACSFCGVTHTEPGSLVAGPGVYICHACVAASTVAIADAKDQPQVATPLACSFCDRPATEAQHLATGPGVRICERCVGFCSEIVDLYLD
;
A
#
# COMPACT_ATOMS: atom_id res chain seq x y z
N MET A 1 15.44 28.35 -40.34
CA MET A 1 16.03 27.05 -39.98
C MET A 1 16.03 26.94 -38.47
N LEU A 2 15.63 25.79 -37.92
CA LEU A 2 15.71 25.56 -36.49
C LEU A 2 17.18 25.39 -36.11
N ASN A 3 17.60 25.89 -34.95
CA ASN A 3 18.96 25.66 -34.47
C ASN A 3 19.04 24.25 -33.86
N ASP A 4 19.79 23.37 -34.52
CA ASP A 4 19.87 21.94 -34.16
C ASP A 4 20.50 21.71 -32.77
N ASP A 5 21.42 22.58 -32.35
CA ASP A 5 22.03 22.50 -31.02
C ASP A 5 21.04 22.89 -29.93
N LEU A 6 20.25 23.96 -30.14
CA LEU A 6 19.18 24.35 -29.22
C LEU A 6 18.08 23.27 -29.15
N LEU A 7 17.74 22.65 -30.28
CA LEU A 7 16.78 21.54 -30.31
C LEU A 7 17.29 20.32 -29.51
N ARG A 8 18.59 19.99 -29.65
CA ARG A 8 19.21 18.87 -28.91
C ARG A 8 19.20 19.14 -27.40
N LEU A 9 19.54 20.37 -26.99
CA LEU A 9 19.49 20.79 -25.58
C LEU A 9 18.08 20.71 -25.01
N ALA A 10 17.06 21.19 -25.75
CA ALA A 10 15.68 21.14 -25.31
C ALA A 10 15.17 19.71 -25.14
N ARG A 11 15.52 18.79 -26.05
CA ARG A 11 15.18 17.36 -25.93
C ARG A 11 15.84 16.72 -24.71
N GLN A 12 17.11 17.01 -24.46
CA GLN A 12 17.80 16.50 -23.29
C GLN A 12 17.16 17.02 -21.99
N ALA A 13 16.81 18.30 -21.93
CA ALA A 13 16.12 18.88 -20.79
C ALA A 13 14.75 18.21 -20.55
N ALA A 14 14.01 17.89 -21.61
CA ALA A 14 12.73 17.19 -21.50
C ALA A 14 12.89 15.77 -20.93
N MET A 15 13.92 15.03 -21.35
CA MET A 15 14.22 13.70 -20.80
C MET A 15 14.57 13.79 -19.31
N ASN A 16 15.43 14.74 -18.93
CA ASN A 16 15.81 14.95 -17.53
C ASN A 16 14.61 15.34 -16.66
N LEU A 17 13.69 16.16 -17.19
CA LEU A 17 12.47 16.55 -16.50
C LEU A 17 11.57 15.33 -16.27
N ALA A 18 11.35 14.51 -17.30
CA ALA A 18 10.50 13.32 -17.19
C ALA A 18 11.03 12.35 -16.11
N GLU A 19 12.33 12.08 -16.12
CA GLU A 19 12.96 11.22 -15.11
C GLU A 19 12.85 11.81 -13.69
N ALA A 20 13.02 13.14 -13.55
CA ALA A 20 12.86 13.82 -12.27
C ALA A 20 11.41 13.77 -11.76
N GLN A 21 10.42 13.88 -12.65
CA GLN A 21 9.00 13.77 -12.31
C GLN A 21 8.66 12.36 -11.84
N GLU A 22 9.09 11.32 -12.55
CA GLU A 22 8.87 9.93 -12.16
C GLU A 22 9.49 9.64 -10.78
N ARG A 23 10.74 10.08 -10.55
CA ARG A 23 11.38 9.97 -9.23
C ARG A 23 10.60 10.71 -8.13
N ALA A 24 10.09 11.90 -8.42
CA ALA A 24 9.31 12.68 -7.45
C ALA A 24 7.95 12.03 -7.13
N GLU A 25 7.27 11.45 -8.12
CA GLU A 25 6.02 10.71 -7.94
C GLU A 25 6.23 9.43 -7.12
N GLY A 26 7.31 8.69 -7.42
CA GLY A 26 7.73 7.54 -6.63
C GLY A 26 7.99 7.91 -5.17
N ALA A 27 8.81 8.93 -4.92
CA ALA A 27 9.13 9.41 -3.57
C ALA A 27 7.89 9.93 -2.82
N ARG A 28 6.97 10.63 -3.49
CA ARG A 28 5.71 11.08 -2.89
C ARG A 28 4.86 9.89 -2.44
N THR A 29 4.74 8.89 -3.29
CA THR A 29 3.98 7.66 -2.99
C THR A 29 4.58 6.94 -1.79
N GLU A 30 5.90 6.78 -1.76
CA GLU A 30 6.63 6.17 -0.65
C GLU A 30 6.41 6.95 0.66
N TYR A 31 6.52 8.27 0.61
CA TYR A 31 6.28 9.13 1.77
C TYR A 31 4.85 9.00 2.31
N HIS A 32 3.84 9.08 1.44
CA HIS A 32 2.44 8.95 1.85
C HIS A 32 2.15 7.56 2.46
N GLN A 33 2.78 6.51 1.92
CA GLN A 33 2.69 5.18 2.51
C GLN A 33 3.36 5.12 3.87
N ALA A 34 4.55 5.71 4.06
CA ALA A 34 5.23 5.74 5.36
C ALA A 34 4.39 6.46 6.43
N VAL A 35 3.78 7.60 6.10
CA VAL A 35 2.84 8.31 6.99
C VAL A 35 1.68 7.41 7.38
N ARG A 36 1.13 6.68 6.42
CA ARG A 36 0.04 5.72 6.66
C ARG A 36 0.49 4.53 7.52
N ARG A 37 1.73 4.05 7.37
CA ARG A 37 2.32 2.99 8.20
C ARG A 37 2.39 3.43 9.67
N LEU A 38 2.84 4.65 9.94
CA LEU A 38 2.87 5.21 11.30
C LEU A 38 1.47 5.20 11.93
N HIS A 39 0.44 5.60 11.17
CA HIS A 39 -0.93 5.61 11.66
C HIS A 39 -1.47 4.22 11.97
N LEU A 40 -1.25 3.24 11.08
CA LEU A 40 -1.69 1.86 11.27
C LEU A 40 -0.95 1.16 12.43
N ALA A 41 0.28 1.56 12.71
CA ALA A 41 1.03 1.11 13.88
C ALA A 41 0.49 1.68 15.21
N GLY A 42 -0.55 2.53 15.16
CA GLY A 42 -1.24 3.06 16.34
C GLY A 42 -0.92 4.52 16.66
N ALA A 43 -0.03 5.19 15.91
CA ALA A 43 0.23 6.61 16.12
C ALA A 43 -1.00 7.45 15.74
N SER A 44 -1.34 8.42 16.57
CA SER A 44 -2.39 9.39 16.26
C SER A 44 -1.92 10.34 15.15
N LEU A 45 -2.88 10.87 14.38
CA LEU A 45 -2.57 11.86 13.32
C LEU A 45 -1.85 13.09 13.86
N ARG A 46 -2.07 13.43 15.15
CA ARG A 46 -1.40 14.54 15.82
C ARG A 46 0.06 14.24 16.13
N GLU A 47 0.36 13.05 16.68
CA GLU A 47 1.74 12.64 16.95
C GLU A 47 2.56 12.56 15.66
N ILE A 48 1.95 12.07 14.57
CA ILE A 48 2.60 12.03 13.25
C ILE A 48 2.85 13.44 12.72
N ALA A 49 1.89 14.35 12.86
CA ALA A 49 2.03 15.74 12.44
C ALA A 49 3.17 16.46 13.18
N ASP A 50 3.21 16.31 14.51
CA ASP A 50 4.24 16.90 15.36
C ASP A 50 5.62 16.31 15.04
N ALA A 51 5.73 14.99 14.82
CA ALA A 51 6.99 14.32 14.51
C ALA A 51 7.54 14.67 13.11
N LEU A 52 6.65 14.93 12.13
CA LEU A 52 7.03 15.28 10.76
C LEU A 52 7.06 16.79 10.51
N GLU A 53 6.82 17.61 11.54
CA GLU A 53 6.75 19.07 11.46
C GLU A 53 5.80 19.58 10.36
N ILE A 54 4.69 18.87 10.14
CA ILE A 54 3.65 19.24 9.17
C ILE A 54 2.32 19.47 9.88
N SER A 55 1.38 20.13 9.20
CA SER A 55 0.07 20.37 9.79
C SER A 55 -0.72 19.06 9.92
N HIS A 56 -1.53 18.96 10.98
CA HIS A 56 -2.49 17.85 11.15
C HIS A 56 -3.39 17.66 9.92
N GLN A 57 -3.83 18.77 9.31
CA GLN A 57 -4.63 18.73 8.07
C GLN A 57 -3.87 18.08 6.91
N ARG A 58 -2.55 18.27 6.84
CA ARG A 58 -1.71 17.67 5.80
C ARG A 58 -1.58 16.16 6.01
N VAL A 59 -1.42 15.69 7.25
CA VAL A 59 -1.41 14.26 7.57
C VAL A 59 -2.74 13.60 7.19
N HIS A 60 -3.86 14.25 7.48
CA HIS A 60 -5.19 13.76 7.07
C HIS A 60 -5.27 13.56 5.56
N GLN A 61 -4.90 14.59 4.78
CA GLN A 61 -4.85 14.50 3.32
C GLN A 61 -3.93 13.38 2.83
N MET A 62 -2.77 13.18 3.45
CA MET A 62 -1.84 12.10 3.05
C MET A 62 -2.44 10.71 3.30
N VAL A 63 -3.10 10.52 4.44
CA VAL A 63 -3.73 9.24 4.79
C VAL A 63 -4.94 8.96 3.87
N GLU A 64 -5.71 9.98 3.52
CA GLU A 64 -6.81 9.88 2.55
C GLU A 64 -6.32 9.68 1.10
N GLU A 65 -5.31 10.44 0.65
CA GLU A 65 -4.73 10.28 -0.68
C GLU A 65 -4.03 8.92 -0.84
N ALA A 66 -3.49 8.36 0.25
CA ALA A 66 -2.92 7.02 0.29
C ALA A 66 -3.96 5.89 0.40
N GLY A 67 -5.21 6.20 0.71
CA GLY A 67 -6.30 5.24 0.91
C GLY A 67 -7.53 5.64 0.12
N GLY A 68 -7.74 5.01 -1.04
CA GLY A 68 -8.76 5.39 -2.01
C GLY A 68 -10.18 5.66 -1.46
N THR A 69 -10.81 6.65 -2.11
CA THR A 69 -12.19 7.17 -2.03
C THR A 69 -12.74 7.79 -0.72
N PRO A 70 -13.47 8.92 -0.82
CA PRO A 70 -14.09 9.60 0.32
C PRO A 70 -15.22 8.76 0.91
N GLY A 71 -15.12 8.41 2.19
CA GLY A 71 -16.20 7.69 2.89
C GLY A 71 -15.75 6.66 3.91
N TRP A 72 -14.46 6.55 4.22
CA TRP A 72 -13.98 5.65 5.28
C TRP A 72 -14.50 6.12 6.65
N LYS A 73 -15.64 5.57 7.06
CA LYS A 73 -16.02 5.50 8.46
C LYS A 73 -15.27 4.30 9.04
N PRO A 74 -14.47 4.45 10.12
CA PRO A 74 -14.03 3.28 10.86
C PRO A 74 -15.29 2.54 11.31
N ARG A 75 -15.59 1.41 10.67
CA ARG A 75 -16.65 0.54 11.20
C ARG A 75 -16.13 0.04 12.52
N ARG A 76 -16.99 0.09 13.54
CA ARG A 76 -16.75 -0.58 14.82
C ARG A 76 -16.22 -1.97 14.52
N THR A 77 -15.08 -2.31 15.11
CA THR A 77 -14.52 -3.66 15.06
C THR A 77 -15.66 -4.62 15.37
N PRO A 78 -16.02 -5.55 14.45
CA PRO A 78 -16.92 -6.63 14.82
C PRO A 78 -16.37 -7.29 16.09
N PRO A 79 -17.23 -7.69 17.05
CA PRO A 79 -16.77 -8.28 18.31
C PRO A 79 -15.86 -9.50 18.09
N GLU A 80 -15.90 -10.07 16.89
CA GLU A 80 -15.08 -11.19 16.44
C GLU A 80 -14.53 -10.86 15.03
N PRO A 81 -13.32 -10.28 14.92
CA PRO A 81 -12.72 -10.02 13.62
C PRO A 81 -12.34 -11.35 12.94
N ALA A 82 -12.76 -11.53 11.70
CA ALA A 82 -12.42 -12.70 10.88
C ALA A 82 -11.47 -12.31 9.74
N CYS A 83 -10.53 -13.20 9.44
CA CYS A 83 -9.64 -13.04 8.30
C CYS A 83 -10.44 -13.01 7.01
N SER A 84 -10.26 -11.99 6.19
CA SER A 84 -10.96 -11.84 4.91
C SER A 84 -10.50 -12.84 3.84
N PHE A 85 -9.40 -13.56 4.08
CA PHE A 85 -8.84 -14.53 3.14
C PHE A 85 -9.31 -15.95 3.45
N CYS A 86 -9.18 -16.41 4.70
CA CYS A 86 -9.60 -17.76 5.08
C CYS A 86 -10.99 -17.82 5.72
N GLY A 87 -11.57 -16.67 6.08
CA GLY A 87 -12.87 -16.59 6.76
C GLY A 87 -12.84 -17.01 8.24
N VAL A 88 -11.68 -17.41 8.76
CA VAL A 88 -11.54 -17.85 10.15
C VAL A 88 -11.56 -16.65 11.10
N THR A 89 -12.36 -16.76 12.15
CA THR A 89 -12.36 -15.82 13.27
C THR A 89 -11.10 -15.99 14.10
N HIS A 90 -10.46 -14.88 14.45
CA HIS A 90 -9.36 -14.90 15.41
C HIS A 90 -9.71 -14.02 16.61
N THR A 91 -9.63 -14.59 17.80
CA THR A 91 -10.01 -13.93 19.07
C THR A 91 -8.80 -13.46 19.87
N GLU A 92 -7.61 -13.92 19.51
CA GLU A 92 -6.36 -13.54 20.18
C GLU A 92 -5.90 -12.14 19.74
N PRO A 93 -5.51 -11.25 20.67
CA PRO A 93 -4.93 -9.96 20.31
C PRO A 93 -3.72 -10.12 19.38
N GLY A 94 -3.61 -9.28 18.35
CA GLY A 94 -2.47 -9.30 17.42
C GLY A 94 -2.52 -10.39 16.35
N SER A 95 -3.45 -11.34 16.40
CA SER A 95 -3.56 -12.45 15.43
C SER A 95 -4.03 -12.06 14.02
N LEU A 96 -4.50 -10.81 13.85
CA LEU A 96 -4.95 -10.24 12.58
C LEU A 96 -4.29 -8.89 12.34
N VAL A 97 -3.77 -8.72 11.13
CA VAL A 97 -3.36 -7.42 10.60
C VAL A 97 -4.58 -6.73 9.98
N ALA A 98 -4.91 -5.54 10.48
CA ALA A 98 -6.03 -4.74 9.99
C ALA A 98 -5.62 -3.88 8.78
N GLY A 99 -6.38 -4.00 7.69
CA GLY A 99 -6.35 -3.09 6.54
C GLY A 99 -7.65 -2.28 6.42
N PRO A 100 -7.80 -1.43 5.38
CA PRO A 100 -9.03 -0.69 5.11
C PRO A 100 -10.23 -1.63 4.85
N GLY A 101 -11.01 -1.91 5.90
CA GLY A 101 -12.19 -2.76 5.76
C GLY A 101 -11.89 -4.24 5.48
N VAL A 102 -10.63 -4.66 5.65
CA VAL A 102 -10.17 -6.04 5.44
C VAL A 102 -9.25 -6.46 6.58
N TYR A 103 -9.18 -7.75 6.85
CA TYR A 103 -8.27 -8.32 7.85
C TYR A 103 -7.52 -9.50 7.23
N ILE A 104 -6.26 -9.69 7.60
CA ILE A 104 -5.49 -10.86 7.17
C ILE A 104 -4.76 -11.47 8.36
N CYS A 105 -4.86 -12.78 8.52
CA CYS A 105 -4.16 -13.51 9.58
C CYS A 105 -2.75 -13.90 9.16
N HIS A 106 -1.91 -14.24 10.15
CA HIS A 106 -0.49 -14.54 9.94
C HIS A 106 -0.29 -15.68 8.92
N ALA A 107 -1.13 -16.72 8.99
CA ALA A 107 -1.10 -17.83 8.04
C ALA A 107 -1.41 -17.38 6.59
N CYS A 108 -2.39 -16.48 6.41
CA CYS A 108 -2.73 -15.94 5.10
C CYS A 108 -1.69 -14.93 4.58
N VAL A 109 -0.99 -14.21 5.47
CA VAL A 109 0.18 -13.39 5.11
C VAL A 109 1.31 -14.27 4.56
N ALA A 110 1.66 -15.34 5.28
CA ALA A 110 2.67 -16.30 4.84
C ALA A 110 2.30 -16.95 3.49
N ALA A 111 1.05 -17.43 3.36
CA ALA A 111 0.57 -18.02 2.12
C ALA A 111 0.61 -17.04 0.94
N SER A 112 0.21 -15.78 1.16
CA SER A 112 0.26 -14.75 0.13
C SER A 112 1.70 -14.40 -0.27
N THR A 113 2.63 -14.41 0.69
CA THR A 113 4.07 -14.18 0.43
C THR A 113 4.63 -15.25 -0.51
N VAL A 114 4.32 -16.53 -0.25
CA VAL A 114 4.70 -17.64 -1.12
C VAL A 114 4.07 -17.49 -2.50
N ALA A 115 2.76 -17.19 -2.56
CA ALA A 115 2.05 -17.02 -3.83
C ALA A 115 2.63 -15.90 -4.70
N ILE A 116 3.07 -14.78 -4.09
CA ILE A 116 3.75 -13.69 -4.81
C ILE A 116 5.15 -14.10 -5.27
N ALA A 117 5.89 -14.85 -4.45
CA ALA A 117 7.22 -15.35 -4.81
C ALA A 117 7.15 -16.31 -6.00
N ASP A 118 6.19 -17.24 -6.00
CA ASP A 118 5.97 -18.19 -7.10
C ASP A 118 5.50 -17.50 -8.39
N ALA A 119 4.80 -16.36 -8.26
CA ALA A 119 4.32 -15.58 -9.40
C ALA A 119 5.41 -14.75 -10.10
N LYS A 120 6.63 -14.64 -9.54
CA LYS A 120 7.76 -13.92 -10.17
C LYS A 120 8.27 -14.59 -11.45
N ASP A 121 8.08 -15.91 -11.57
CA ASP A 121 8.52 -16.71 -12.73
C ASP A 121 7.43 -16.92 -13.79
N GLN A 122 6.22 -16.36 -13.61
CA GLN A 122 5.11 -16.52 -14.54
C GLN A 122 4.64 -15.17 -15.13
N PRO A 123 4.34 -15.11 -16.45
CA PRO A 123 3.83 -13.90 -17.07
C PRO A 123 2.48 -13.50 -16.46
N GLN A 124 2.43 -12.29 -15.92
CA GLN A 124 1.25 -11.69 -15.29
C GLN A 124 0.12 -11.55 -16.32
N VAL A 125 -1.01 -12.23 -16.12
CA VAL A 125 -2.23 -11.94 -16.86
C VAL A 125 -2.82 -10.66 -16.27
N ALA A 126 -2.83 -9.58 -17.04
CA ALA A 126 -3.40 -8.30 -16.63
C ALA A 126 -4.87 -8.47 -16.26
N THR A 127 -5.15 -8.61 -14.97
CA THR A 127 -6.50 -8.61 -14.43
C THR A 127 -6.90 -7.17 -14.10
N PRO A 128 -8.13 -6.71 -14.39
CA PRO A 128 -8.57 -5.33 -14.13
C PRO A 128 -8.86 -5.05 -12.65
N LEU A 129 -8.22 -5.80 -11.77
CA LEU A 129 -8.66 -6.09 -10.42
C LEU A 129 -7.72 -5.40 -9.42
N ALA A 130 -8.25 -4.55 -8.52
CA ALA A 130 -7.45 -3.79 -7.53
C ALA A 130 -7.15 -4.52 -6.21
N CYS A 131 -6.02 -4.20 -5.57
CA CYS A 131 -5.66 -4.67 -4.23
C CYS A 131 -6.70 -4.23 -3.19
N SER A 132 -7.19 -5.14 -2.35
CA SER A 132 -8.19 -4.85 -1.31
C SER A 132 -7.62 -4.06 -0.11
N PHE A 133 -6.30 -3.88 -0.02
CA PHE A 133 -5.63 -3.14 1.07
C PHE A 133 -5.29 -1.70 0.73
N CYS A 134 -4.99 -1.41 -0.53
CA CYS A 134 -4.53 -0.09 -0.99
C CYS A 134 -5.27 0.42 -2.22
N ASP A 135 -6.27 -0.31 -2.72
CA ASP A 135 -7.10 -0.02 -3.90
C ASP A 135 -6.34 0.21 -5.21
N ARG A 136 -5.03 -0.08 -5.23
CA ARG A 136 -4.20 0.03 -6.42
C ARG A 136 -4.61 -1.02 -7.46
N PRO A 137 -4.81 -0.65 -8.74
CA PRO A 137 -5.12 -1.62 -9.79
C PRO A 137 -3.95 -2.58 -10.02
N ALA A 138 -4.24 -3.82 -10.42
CA ALA A 138 -3.18 -4.81 -10.71
C ALA A 138 -2.23 -4.39 -11.85
N THR A 139 -2.62 -3.43 -12.70
CA THR A 139 -1.72 -2.84 -13.71
C THR A 139 -0.56 -2.04 -13.11
N GLU A 140 -0.69 -1.59 -11.87
CA GLU A 140 0.32 -0.81 -11.13
C GLU A 140 0.98 -1.62 -9.98
N ALA A 141 0.57 -2.88 -9.80
CA ALA A 141 1.17 -3.81 -8.86
C ALA A 141 2.03 -4.80 -9.63
N GLN A 142 3.22 -5.15 -9.12
CA GLN A 142 4.06 -6.15 -9.79
C GLN A 142 3.46 -7.55 -9.67
N HIS A 143 2.85 -7.87 -8.53
CA HIS A 143 2.23 -9.18 -8.27
C HIS A 143 1.02 -9.06 -7.35
N LEU A 144 -0.05 -9.81 -7.64
CA LEU A 144 -1.23 -9.88 -6.79
C LEU A 144 -1.44 -11.32 -6.28
N ALA A 145 -1.37 -11.53 -4.98
CA ALA A 145 -1.90 -12.74 -4.36
C ALA A 145 -3.43 -12.65 -4.29
N THR A 146 -4.10 -13.74 -4.66
CA THR A 146 -5.56 -13.83 -4.70
C THR A 146 -6.05 -14.79 -3.63
N GLY A 147 -7.01 -14.35 -2.83
CA GLY A 147 -7.81 -15.20 -1.94
C GLY A 147 -9.28 -15.26 -2.37
N PRO A 148 -10.13 -16.00 -1.64
CA PRO A 148 -11.58 -16.02 -1.84
C PRO A 148 -12.21 -14.61 -1.76
N GLY A 149 -12.47 -13.99 -2.91
CA GLY A 149 -13.13 -12.67 -3.00
C GLY A 149 -12.25 -11.47 -2.61
N VAL A 150 -11.00 -11.68 -2.22
CA VAL A 150 -10.05 -10.62 -1.79
C VAL A 150 -8.71 -10.76 -2.50
N ARG A 151 -7.98 -9.65 -2.62
CA ARG A 151 -6.69 -9.59 -3.31
C ARG A 151 -5.71 -8.70 -2.56
N ILE A 152 -4.44 -9.05 -2.58
CA ILE A 152 -3.39 -8.27 -1.90
C ILE A 152 -2.14 -8.21 -2.77
N CYS A 153 -1.60 -7.00 -2.97
CA CYS A 153 -0.39 -6.80 -3.78
C CYS A 153 0.89 -7.10 -2.98
N GLU A 154 2.01 -7.26 -3.69
CA GLU A 154 3.33 -7.54 -3.12
C GLU A 154 3.73 -6.56 -2.02
N ARG A 155 3.40 -5.28 -2.19
CA ARG A 155 3.72 -4.25 -1.20
C ARG A 155 2.89 -4.38 0.07
N CYS A 156 1.61 -4.71 -0.06
CA CYS A 156 0.72 -4.86 1.09
C CYS A 156 1.00 -6.16 1.83
N VAL A 157 1.36 -7.24 1.13
CA VAL A 157 1.82 -8.49 1.77
C VAL A 157 3.11 -8.25 2.53
N GLY A 158 4.11 -7.60 1.93
CA GLY A 158 5.36 -7.27 2.61
C GLY A 158 5.12 -6.46 3.90
N PHE A 159 4.24 -5.47 3.85
CA PHE A 159 3.84 -4.71 5.04
C PHE A 159 3.14 -5.58 6.10
N CYS A 160 2.23 -6.46 5.70
CA CYS A 160 1.59 -7.36 6.65
C CYS A 160 2.62 -8.31 7.28
N SER A 161 3.62 -8.80 6.52
CA SER A 161 4.69 -9.62 7.06
C SER A 161 5.53 -8.86 8.09
N GLU A 162 5.94 -7.62 7.78
CA GLU A 162 6.67 -6.75 8.74
C GLU A 162 5.88 -6.59 10.06
N ILE A 163 4.55 -6.40 9.99
CA ILE A 163 3.71 -6.32 11.19
C ILE A 163 3.68 -7.65 11.94
N VAL A 164 3.48 -8.76 11.24
CA VAL A 164 3.42 -10.09 11.85
C VAL A 164 4.70 -10.39 12.60
N ASP A 165 5.85 -10.06 12.03
CA ASP A 165 7.16 -10.26 12.67
C ASP A 165 7.28 -9.49 13.98
N LEU A 166 6.75 -8.26 14.06
CA LEU A 166 6.74 -7.45 15.31
C LEU A 166 5.89 -8.06 16.44
N TYR A 167 4.96 -8.97 16.14
CA TYR A 167 4.11 -9.64 17.14
C TYR A 167 4.57 -11.06 17.47
N LEU A 168 5.61 -11.56 16.80
CA LEU A 168 6.17 -12.90 17.02
C LEU A 168 7.49 -12.89 17.83
N ASP A 169 8.02 -11.71 18.16
CA ASP A 169 9.13 -11.47 19.10
C ASP A 169 8.63 -11.07 20.51
#